data_AF-A0A7W4HI05-F1
#
_entry.id   AF-A0A7W4HI05-F1
#
_cell.length_a   1.000
_cell.length_b   1.000
_cell.length_c   1.000
_cell.angle_alpha   90.00
_cell.angle_beta   90.00
_cell.angle_gamma   90.00
#
_symmetry.space_group_name_H-M   'P 1'
#
loop_
_entity.id
_entity.type
_entity.pdbx_description
1 polymer ?
#
loop_
_entity_poly.entity_id
_entity_poly.type
_entity_poly.pdbx_seq_one_letter_code
_entity_poly.pdbx_strand_id
1 'polypeptide(L)'
;MKKFKKKLKIERATSFKLEYSDDGVDMKSKTFNTYKAMEQFHNRQKAFHYLDYHRYAFIDGEWHKFIKLNSPFIFEPNLYAINKDFEDFNLQKQKNEDF
;
A
#
# COMPACT_ATOMS: atom_id res chain seq x y z
N MET A 1 -14.74 1.31 -17.69
CA MET A 1 -14.25 0.08 -17.02
C MET A 1 -12.90 0.34 -16.37
N LYS A 2 -12.81 0.37 -15.04
CA LYS A 2 -11.50 0.33 -14.35
C LYS A 2 -10.85 -1.01 -14.68
N LYS A 3 -9.77 -1.00 -15.48
CA LYS A 3 -8.99 -2.21 -15.75
C LYS A 3 -8.40 -2.69 -14.42
N PHE A 4 -8.79 -3.88 -13.96
CA PHE A 4 -8.16 -4.48 -12.79
C PHE A 4 -6.64 -4.56 -13.05
N LYS A 5 -5.84 -3.91 -12.18
CA LYS A 5 -4.38 -3.93 -12.32
C LYS A 5 -3.91 -5.38 -12.17
N LYS A 6 -3.17 -5.85 -13.17
CA LYS A 6 -2.61 -7.21 -13.24
C LYS A 6 -1.86 -7.50 -11.93
N LYS A 7 -2.17 -8.62 -11.26
CA LYS A 7 -1.41 -9.08 -10.09
C LYS A 7 0.03 -9.34 -10.53
N LEU A 8 0.98 -8.65 -9.90
CA LEU A 8 2.40 -8.85 -10.17
C LEU A 8 2.85 -10.17 -9.53
N LYS A 9 3.50 -11.05 -10.29
CA LYS A 9 4.13 -12.26 -9.74
C LYS A 9 5.46 -11.88 -9.09
N ILE A 10 5.39 -11.30 -7.89
CA ILE A 10 6.57 -10.83 -7.12
C ILE A 10 7.63 -11.93 -6.91
N GLU A 11 7.24 -13.21 -6.92
CA GLU A 11 8.16 -14.36 -6.84
C GLU A 11 9.22 -14.37 -7.96
N ARG A 12 8.92 -13.77 -9.12
CA ARG A 12 9.87 -13.66 -10.24
C ARG A 12 10.80 -12.45 -10.12
N ALA A 13 10.65 -11.63 -9.08
CA ALA A 13 11.44 -10.43 -8.92
C ALA A 13 12.85 -10.75 -8.43
N THR A 14 13.84 -10.23 -9.13
CA THR A 14 15.26 -10.43 -8.79
C THR A 14 15.83 -9.27 -7.97
N SER A 15 15.12 -8.15 -7.90
CA SER A 15 15.47 -6.99 -7.09
C SER A 15 14.24 -6.19 -6.70
N PHE A 16 14.37 -5.42 -5.63
CA PHE A 16 13.32 -4.58 -5.07
C PHE A 16 13.86 -3.19 -4.84
N LYS A 17 13.06 -2.16 -5.08
CA LYS A 17 13.44 -0.76 -4.85
C LYS A 17 12.38 -0.09 -3.99
N LEU A 18 12.82 0.68 -3.00
CA LEU A 18 11.99 1.53 -2.16
C LEU A 18 12.37 2.99 -2.40
N GLU A 19 11.38 3.81 -2.72
CA GLU A 19 11.49 5.27 -2.72
C GLU A 19 10.82 5.81 -1.46
N TYR A 20 11.57 6.60 -0.70
CA TYR A 20 11.17 7.09 0.62
C TYR A 20 11.78 8.47 0.89
N SER A 21 11.25 9.18 1.88
CA SER A 21 11.92 10.35 2.49
C SER A 21 12.03 10.10 3.99
N ASP A 22 13.09 10.58 4.62
CA ASP A 22 13.34 10.48 6.07
C ASP A 22 13.29 11.84 6.78
N ASP A 23 13.38 12.94 6.03
CA ASP A 23 13.30 14.33 6.48
C ASP A 23 12.05 15.08 5.96
N GLY A 24 11.25 14.43 5.12
CA GLY A 24 10.06 15.00 4.47
C GLY A 24 10.38 15.95 3.31
N VAL A 25 11.66 16.11 2.95
CA VAL A 25 12.12 17.06 1.92
C VAL A 25 12.71 16.30 0.75
N ASP A 26 13.67 15.39 1.01
CA ASP A 26 14.44 14.73 -0.03
C ASP A 26 13.92 13.33 -0.31
N MET A 27 13.63 13.07 -1.59
CA MET A 27 13.27 11.73 -2.06
C MET A 27 14.53 10.90 -2.25
N LYS A 28 14.67 9.87 -1.43
CA LYS A 28 15.74 8.87 -1.46
C LYS A 28 15.24 7.60 -2.12
N SER A 29 16.15 6.84 -2.72
CA SER A 29 15.84 5.51 -3.24
C SER A 29 16.89 4.50 -2.83
N LYS A 30 16.45 3.27 -2.55
CA LYS A 30 17.34 2.17 -2.18
C LYS A 30 16.90 0.87 -2.81
N THR A 31 17.86 0.12 -3.35
CA THR A 31 17.67 -1.18 -3.99
C THR A 31 18.07 -2.31 -3.04
N PHE A 32 17.36 -3.42 -3.11
CA PHE A 32 17.50 -4.60 -2.26
C PHE A 32 17.41 -5.87 -3.11
N ASN A 33 18.17 -6.89 -2.74
CA ASN A 33 18.16 -8.18 -3.44
C ASN A 33 16.92 -9.03 -3.09
N THR A 34 16.24 -8.74 -1.97
CA THR A 34 15.04 -9.47 -1.54
C THR A 34 13.99 -8.54 -0.97
N TYR A 35 12.71 -8.92 -1.13
CA TYR A 35 11.58 -8.20 -0.55
C TYR A 35 11.70 -8.11 0.98
N LYS A 36 12.12 -9.21 1.62
CA LYS A 36 12.30 -9.28 3.09
C LYS A 36 13.30 -8.24 3.59
N ALA A 37 14.41 -8.05 2.89
CA ALA A 37 15.42 -7.04 3.27
C ALA A 37 14.87 -5.61 3.15
N MET A 38 14.08 -5.34 2.10
CA MET A 38 13.39 -4.06 1.93
C MET A 38 12.41 -3.80 3.09
N GLU A 39 11.60 -4.80 3.46
CA GLU A 39 10.66 -4.70 4.58
C GLU A 39 11.36 -4.49 5.92
N GLN A 40 12.46 -5.21 6.18
CA GLN A 40 13.25 -5.02 7.40
C GLN A 40 13.87 -3.62 7.45
N PHE A 41 14.33 -3.09 6.32
CA PHE A 41 14.83 -1.72 6.25
C PHE A 41 13.70 -0.74 6.57
N HIS A 42 12.54 -0.86 5.91
CA HIS A 42 11.37 -0.02 6.13
C HIS A 42 10.89 -0.04 7.59
N ASN A 43 10.77 -1.22 8.20
CA ASN A 43 10.30 -1.38 9.58
C ASN A 43 11.28 -0.84 10.63
N ARG A 44 12.57 -0.68 10.29
CA ARG A 44 13.57 -0.09 11.18
C ARG A 44 13.57 1.43 11.16
N GLN A 45 12.84 2.06 10.23
CA GLN A 45 12.78 3.51 10.15
C GLN A 45 11.98 4.05 11.33
N LYS A 46 12.64 4.89 12.12
CA LYS A 46 12.07 5.51 13.34
C LYS A 46 11.93 7.02 13.21
N ALA A 47 12.40 7.61 12.11
CA ALA A 47 12.29 9.04 11.89
C ALA A 47 10.81 9.42 11.80
N PHE A 48 10.40 10.45 12.53
CA PHE A 48 9.00 10.89 12.57
C PHE A 48 8.49 11.32 11.18
N HIS A 49 9.36 11.91 10.36
CA HIS A 49 9.05 12.34 9.01
C HIS A 49 9.28 11.26 7.94
N TYR A 50 9.51 10.01 8.36
CA TYR A 50 9.70 8.94 7.40
C TYR A 50 8.43 8.67 6.61
N LEU A 51 8.52 8.78 5.29
CA LEU A 51 7.44 8.53 4.33
C LEU A 51 7.89 7.50 3.29
N ASP A 52 7.11 6.43 3.19
CA ASP A 52 7.16 5.44 2.12
C ASP A 52 6.29 5.96 0.96
N TYR A 53 6.90 6.21 -0.21
CA TYR A 53 6.18 6.68 -1.39
C TYR A 53 5.87 5.53 -2.34
N HIS A 54 6.91 4.85 -2.82
CA HIS A 54 6.79 3.88 -3.91
C HIS A 54 7.66 2.65 -3.68
N ARG A 55 7.10 1.50 -4.06
CA ARG A 55 7.76 0.20 -4.02
C ARG A 55 7.79 -0.38 -5.42
N TYR A 56 8.93 -0.90 -5.83
CA TYR A 56 9.13 -1.50 -7.14
C TYR A 56 9.75 -2.89 -7.04
N ALA A 57 9.34 -3.76 -7.94
CA ALA A 57 9.91 -5.08 -8.14
C ALA A 57 10.50 -5.13 -9.55
N PHE A 58 11.75 -5.59 -9.67
CA PHE A 58 12.42 -5.78 -10.95
C PHE A 58 12.09 -7.18 -11.48
N ILE A 59 11.31 -7.24 -12.56
CA ILE A 59 10.84 -8.50 -13.17
C ILE A 59 11.09 -8.41 -14.67
N ASP A 60 11.65 -9.47 -15.25
CA ASP A 60 11.83 -9.61 -16.70
C ASP A 60 12.55 -8.39 -17.35
N GLY A 61 13.47 -7.74 -16.62
CA GLY A 61 14.26 -6.61 -17.12
C GLY A 61 13.65 -5.22 -16.84
N GLU A 62 12.47 -5.15 -16.22
CA GLU A 62 11.75 -3.89 -15.98
C GLU A 62 11.37 -3.67 -14.51
N TRP A 63 11.33 -2.40 -14.10
CA TRP A 63 10.85 -1.99 -12.77
C TRP A 63 9.34 -1.81 -12.78
N HIS A 64 8.65 -2.65 -12.02
CA HIS A 64 7.20 -2.57 -11.87
C HIS A 64 6.82 -2.05 -10.49
N LYS A 65 6.05 -0.97 -10.45
CA LYS A 65 5.49 -0.42 -9.21
C LYS A 65 4.44 -1.38 -8.64
N PHE A 66 4.52 -1.68 -7.36
CA PHE A 66 3.53 -2.48 -6.65
C PHE A 66 3.12 -1.81 -5.34
N ILE A 67 1.95 -2.21 -4.84
CA ILE A 67 1.42 -1.77 -3.54
C ILE A 67 1.43 -3.00 -2.64
N LYS A 68 1.97 -2.87 -1.43
CA LYS A 68 1.81 -3.89 -0.40
C LYS A 68 0.35 -3.87 0.04
N LEU A 69 -0.40 -4.92 -0.30
CA LEU A 69 -1.69 -5.15 0.33
C LEU A 69 -1.40 -5.66 1.74
N ASN A 70 -1.86 -4.94 2.77
CA ASN A 70 -1.89 -5.50 4.10
C ASN A 70 -2.82 -6.73 4.07
N SER A 71 -2.39 -7.82 4.70
CA SER A 71 -3.10 -9.11 4.70
C SER A 71 -4.60 -8.90 4.97
N PRO A 72 -5.51 -9.64 4.29
CA PRO A 72 -6.95 -9.54 4.51
C PRO A 72 -7.37 -9.75 5.98
N PHE A 73 -6.54 -10.39 6.80
CA PHE A 73 -6.80 -10.60 8.23
C PHE A 73 -6.88 -9.31 9.06
N ILE A 74 -6.18 -8.24 8.66
CA ILE A 74 -6.26 -6.91 9.32
C ILE A 74 -7.44 -6.10 8.75
N PHE A 75 -7.96 -6.53 7.61
CA PHE A 75 -9.02 -5.86 6.87
C PHE A 75 -10.41 -6.25 7.36
N GLU A 76 -10.66 -7.47 7.86
CA GLU A 76 -12.01 -7.87 8.31
C GLU A 76 -12.63 -6.95 9.39
N PRO A 77 -11.95 -6.61 10.49
CA PRO A 77 -12.54 -5.75 11.52
C PRO A 77 -12.77 -4.32 11.01
N ASN A 78 -11.84 -3.82 10.19
CA ASN A 78 -11.91 -2.45 9.65
C ASN A 78 -12.90 -2.35 8.48
N LEU A 79 -13.06 -3.38 7.65
CA LEU A 79 -14.11 -3.44 6.62
C LEU A 79 -15.48 -3.51 7.26
N TYR A 80 -15.63 -4.29 8.34
CA TYR A 80 -16.90 -4.32 9.07
C TYR A 80 -17.24 -2.93 9.64
N ALA A 81 -16.27 -2.24 10.25
CA ALA A 81 -16.46 -0.87 10.75
C ALA A 81 -16.79 0.12 9.61
N ILE A 82 -16.00 0.12 8.53
CA ILE A 82 -16.21 1.00 7.37
C ILE A 82 -17.56 0.71 6.70
N ASN A 83 -17.95 -0.55 6.53
CA ASN A 83 -19.23 -0.92 5.94
C ASN A 83 -20.39 -0.54 6.86
N LYS A 84 -20.26 -0.70 8.18
CA LYS A 84 -21.27 -0.27 9.15
C LYS A 84 -21.49 1.24 9.10
N ASP A 85 -20.41 2.02 9.14
CA ASP A 85 -20.48 3.48 9.05
C ASP A 85 -21.07 3.94 7.70
N PHE A 86 -20.80 3.21 6.62
CA PHE A 86 -21.34 3.50 5.29
C PHE A 86 -22.81 3.11 5.13
N GLU A 87 -23.26 1.98 5.72
CA GLU A 87 -24.68 1.60 5.77
C GLU A 87 -25.49 2.57 6.63
N ASP A 88 -24.99 2.96 7.81
CA ASP A 88 -25.65 3.93 8.70
C ASP A 88 -25.80 5.32 8.03
N PHE A 89 -24.79 5.77 7.28
CA PHE A 89 -24.88 7.01 6.52
C PHE A 89 -25.96 6.98 5.43
N ASN A 90 -26.12 5.85 4.73
CA ASN A 90 -27.17 5.68 3.71
C ASN A 90 -28.57 5.56 4.32
N LEU A 91 -28.72 4.92 5.48
CA LEU A 91 -29.97 4.87 6.26
C LEU A 91 -30.42 6.26 6.74
N GLN A 92 -29.50 7.09 7.20
CA GLN A 92 -29.81 8.48 7.56
C GLN A 92 -30.22 9.31 6.36
N LYS A 93 -29.60 9.07 5.19
CA LYS A 93 -29.94 9.80 3.96
C LYS A 93 -31.35 9.47 3.45
N GLN A 94 -31.76 8.20 3.51
CA GLN A 94 -33.14 7.81 3.17
C GLN A 94 -34.18 8.47 4.08
N LYS A 95 -33.93 8.59 5.40
CA LYS A 95 -34.87 9.26 6.32
C LYS A 95 -35.03 10.77 6.09
N ASN A 96 -34.04 11.42 5.48
CA ASN A 96 -34.05 12.85 5.23
C ASN A 96 -34.59 13.24 3.83
N GLU A 97 -34.80 12.26 2.95
CA GLU A 97 -35.40 12.47 1.61
C GLU A 97 -36.93 12.21 1.58
N ASP A 98 -37.50 11.72 2.68
CA ASP A 98 -38.95 11.45 2.86
C ASP A 98 -39.71 12.56 3.65
N PHE A 99 -39.16 13.78 3.73
CA PHE A 99 -39.85 14.97 4.29
C PHE A 99 -39.88 16.16 3.30
#